data_AF-A0A1Y0MW21-F1
#
_entry.id   AF-A0A1Y0MW21-F1
#
_cell.length_a   1.000
_cell.length_b   1.000
_cell.length_c   1.000
_cell.angle_alpha   90.00
_cell.angle_beta   90.00
_cell.angle_gamma   90.00
#
_symmetry.space_group_name_H-M   'P 1'
#
loop_
_entity.id
_entity.type
_entity.pdbx_description
1 polymer ?
#
loop_
_entity_poly.entity_id
_entity_poly.type
_entity_poly.pdbx_seq_one_letter_code
_entity_poly.pdbx_strand_id
1 'polypeptide(L)'
;MLIKRIGYYLVGLSLGCIAVYFFWQKKKATFDYGMDARTLKTIRLKKRLFSEDAKNAMHKFDIDTLNISTILYTGDVDFGKSNPRQKPCAEYYITGSKELENVSLLVKRCDSSATIEKVIVE
;
A
#
# COMPACT_ATOMS: atom_id res chain seq x y z
N MET A 1 31.88 25.71 32.53
CA MET A 1 31.14 24.52 33.02
C MET A 1 30.11 23.98 32.02
N LEU A 2 29.36 24.83 31.31
CA LEU A 2 28.29 24.41 30.41
C LEU A 2 28.76 23.56 29.21
N ILE A 3 29.88 23.92 28.60
CA ILE A 3 30.48 23.20 27.46
C ILE A 3 30.81 21.75 27.80
N LYS A 4 31.34 21.48 29.00
CA LYS A 4 31.63 20.12 29.46
C LYS A 4 30.35 19.29 29.60
N ARG A 5 29.28 19.88 30.16
CA ARG A 5 27.98 19.21 30.30
C ARG A 5 27.37 18.87 28.94
N ILE A 6 27.41 19.80 28.00
CA ILE A 6 26.93 19.59 26.62
C ILE A 6 27.77 18.52 25.92
N GLY A 7 29.10 18.56 26.08
CA GLY A 7 29.99 17.57 25.49
C GLY A 7 29.69 16.13 25.95
N TYR A 8 29.57 15.91 27.27
CA TYR A 8 29.21 14.58 27.79
C TYR A 8 27.82 14.12 27.33
N TYR A 9 26.85 15.02 27.27
CA TYR A 9 25.51 14.72 26.77
C TYR A 9 25.53 14.31 25.28
N LEU A 10 26.24 15.05 24.44
CA LEU A 10 26.32 14.77 23.00
C LEU A 10 27.04 13.44 22.71
N VAL A 11 28.06 13.08 23.48
CA VAL A 11 28.71 11.77 23.37
C VAL A 11 27.70 10.66 23.69
N GLY A 12 26.97 10.77 24.80
CA GLY A 12 25.92 9.80 25.14
C GLY A 12 24.81 9.71 24.09
N LEU A 13 24.34 10.86 23.59
CA LEU A 13 23.34 10.93 22.53
C LEU A 13 23.82 10.26 21.25
N SER A 14 25.06 10.52 20.84
CA SER A 14 25.64 9.93 19.63
C SER A 14 25.73 8.40 19.70
N LEU A 15 26.16 7.86 20.84
CA LEU A 15 26.17 6.42 21.10
C LEU A 15 24.75 5.83 21.08
N GLY A 16 23.79 6.54 21.67
CA GLY A 16 22.37 6.18 21.63
C GLY A 16 21.81 6.15 20.20
N CYS A 17 22.09 7.17 19.39
CA CYS A 17 21.69 7.23 17.98
C CYS A 17 22.26 6.06 17.17
N ILE A 18 23.53 5.69 17.39
CA ILE A 18 24.16 4.53 16.73
C ILE A 18 23.44 3.24 17.11
N ALA A 19 23.18 3.01 18.40
CA ALA A 19 22.46 1.82 18.85
C ALA A 19 21.06 1.73 18.22
N VAL A 20 20.29 2.83 18.28
CA VAL A 20 18.94 2.92 17.70
C VAL A 20 18.98 2.66 16.18
N TYR A 21 19.96 3.21 15.47
CA TYR A 21 20.13 2.98 14.04
C TYR A 21 20.26 1.48 13.70
N PHE A 22 21.10 0.74 14.43
CA PHE A 22 21.25 -0.71 14.21
C PHE A 22 19.98 -1.51 14.54
N PHE A 23 19.26 -1.14 15.60
CA PHE A 23 17.99 -1.79 15.93
C PHE A 23 16.93 -1.55 14.85
N TRP A 24 16.88 -0.34 14.27
CA TRP A 24 15.89 0.00 13.25
C TRP A 24 16.16 -0.69 11.91
N GLN A 25 17.43 -0.81 11.50
CA GLN A 25 17.80 -1.49 10.24
C GLN A 25 17.33 -2.95 10.19
N LYS A 26 17.27 -3.64 11.33
CA LYS A 26 16.77 -5.02 11.41
C LYS A 26 15.24 -5.12 11.35
N LYS A 27 14.53 -4.02 11.59
CA LYS A 27 13.07 -3.96 11.47
C LYS A 27 12.73 -3.54 10.04
N LYS A 28 12.13 -4.45 9.25
CA LYS A 28 11.48 -4.12 7.97
C LYS A 28 10.18 -3.32 8.19
N ALA A 29 10.27 -2.24 8.97
CA ALA A 29 9.14 -1.42 9.37
C ALA A 29 8.76 -0.47 8.23
N THR A 30 7.50 -0.52 7.81
CA THR A 30 6.92 0.39 6.82
C THR A 30 5.84 1.22 7.49
N PHE A 31 5.95 2.55 7.34
CA PHE A 31 5.12 3.54 8.01
C PHE A 31 3.99 4.05 7.10
N ASP A 32 3.03 3.18 6.81
CA ASP A 32 1.87 3.48 5.95
C ASP A 32 0.74 4.13 6.76
N TYR A 33 0.93 5.39 7.16
CA TYR A 33 -0.04 6.13 7.98
C TYR A 33 -1.18 6.77 7.17
N GLY A 34 -0.93 7.11 5.90
CA GLY A 34 -1.94 7.69 5.00
C GLY A 34 -3.10 6.73 4.74
N MET A 35 -4.29 7.27 4.46
CA MET A 35 -5.49 6.48 4.24
C MET A 35 -5.34 5.51 3.05
N ASP A 36 -4.81 6.00 1.93
CA ASP A 36 -4.55 5.18 0.74
C ASP A 36 -3.47 4.14 1.02
N ALA A 37 -2.31 4.58 1.51
CA ALA A 37 -1.19 3.71 1.84
C ALA A 37 -1.60 2.56 2.77
N ARG A 38 -2.40 2.87 3.81
CA ARG A 38 -2.95 1.86 4.72
C ARG A 38 -3.90 0.91 3.99
N THR A 39 -4.84 1.42 3.21
CA THR A 39 -5.82 0.62 2.47
C THR A 39 -5.14 -0.32 1.49
N LEU A 40 -4.28 0.22 0.64
CA LEU A 40 -3.46 -0.50 -0.32
C LEU A 40 -2.59 -1.56 0.34
N LYS A 41 -1.93 -1.24 1.47
CA LYS A 41 -1.18 -2.25 2.25
C LYS A 41 -2.06 -3.39 2.72
N THR A 42 -3.25 -3.10 3.24
CA THR A 42 -4.15 -4.19 3.71
C THR A 42 -4.64 -5.08 2.58
N ILE A 43 -4.78 -4.55 1.37
CA ILE A 43 -5.10 -5.32 0.17
C ILE A 43 -3.89 -6.18 -0.24
N ARG A 44 -2.68 -5.60 -0.28
CA ARG A 44 -1.43 -6.31 -0.65
C ARG A 44 -1.08 -7.46 0.28
N LEU A 45 -1.39 -7.36 1.58
CA LEU A 45 -1.10 -8.40 2.57
C LEU A 45 -2.02 -9.62 2.46
N LYS A 46 -3.18 -9.48 1.79
CA LYS A 46 -4.17 -10.56 1.66
C LYS A 46 -3.88 -11.42 0.43
N LYS A 47 -4.42 -12.64 0.41
CA LYS A 47 -4.30 -13.52 -0.75
C LYS A 47 -5.01 -12.88 -1.95
N ARG A 48 -4.25 -12.59 -2.99
CA ARG A 48 -4.78 -11.99 -4.22
C ARG A 48 -5.50 -13.02 -5.08
N LEU A 49 -6.72 -12.69 -5.48
CA LEU A 49 -7.56 -13.47 -6.38
C LEU A 49 -8.03 -12.58 -7.54
N PHE A 50 -8.37 -13.21 -8.67
CA PHE A 50 -8.86 -12.52 -9.86
C PHE A 50 -10.17 -13.16 -10.30
N SER A 51 -11.20 -12.35 -10.51
CA SER A 51 -12.43 -12.78 -11.16
C SER A 51 -12.17 -13.12 -12.63
N GLU A 52 -13.12 -13.82 -13.26
CA GLU A 52 -13.06 -14.12 -14.69
C GLU A 52 -13.15 -12.85 -15.54
N ASP A 53 -14.00 -11.90 -15.14
CA ASP A 53 -14.12 -10.58 -15.77
C ASP A 53 -12.79 -9.80 -15.73
N ALA A 54 -12.11 -9.81 -14.58
CA ALA A 54 -10.82 -9.16 -14.42
C ALA A 54 -9.76 -9.80 -15.32
N LYS A 55 -9.70 -11.15 -15.40
CA LYS A 55 -8.77 -11.85 -16.29
C LYS A 55 -9.05 -11.52 -17.75
N ASN A 56 -10.31 -11.49 -18.17
CA ASN A 56 -10.69 -11.15 -19.54
C ASN A 56 -10.28 -9.71 -19.90
N ALA A 57 -10.51 -8.76 -18.99
CA ALA A 57 -10.07 -7.37 -19.19
C ALA A 57 -8.54 -7.26 -19.22
N MET A 58 -7.83 -7.96 -18.33
CA MET A 58 -6.37 -8.02 -18.33
C MET A 58 -5.81 -8.53 -19.66
N HIS A 59 -6.38 -9.61 -20.20
CA HIS A 59 -5.99 -10.14 -21.52
C HIS A 59 -6.34 -9.19 -22.67
N LYS A 60 -7.46 -8.49 -22.59
CA LYS A 60 -7.92 -7.58 -23.65
C LYS A 60 -7.08 -6.31 -23.74
N PHE A 61 -6.67 -5.77 -22.60
CA PHE A 61 -5.96 -4.49 -22.50
C PHE A 61 -4.45 -4.65 -22.22
N ASP A 62 -3.93 -5.88 -22.33
CA ASP A 62 -2.52 -6.22 -22.08
C ASP A 62 -2.01 -5.77 -20.69
N ILE A 63 -2.89 -5.90 -19.68
CA ILE A 63 -2.57 -5.54 -18.30
C ILE A 63 -2.05 -6.78 -17.58
N ASP A 64 -0.76 -6.79 -17.27
CA ASP A 64 -0.15 -7.86 -16.50
C ASP A 64 -0.33 -7.67 -14.98
N THR A 65 -0.10 -8.74 -14.25
CA THR A 65 -0.02 -8.80 -12.78
C THR A 65 0.99 -7.83 -12.19
N LEU A 66 2.05 -7.46 -12.92
CA LEU A 66 3.00 -6.42 -12.52
C LEU A 66 2.33 -5.04 -12.49
N ASN A 67 1.57 -4.67 -13.52
CA ASN A 67 0.86 -3.39 -13.58
C ASN A 67 -0.13 -3.26 -12.42
N ILE A 68 -0.89 -4.32 -12.15
CA ILE A 68 -1.80 -4.37 -11.00
C ILE A 68 -1.04 -4.25 -9.68
N SER A 69 0.13 -4.88 -9.57
CA SER A 69 0.96 -4.75 -8.37
C SER A 69 1.41 -3.30 -8.19
N THR A 70 1.84 -2.63 -9.26
CA THR A 70 2.20 -1.21 -9.25
C THR A 70 1.04 -0.33 -8.78
N ILE A 71 -0.17 -0.53 -9.31
CA ILE A 71 -1.38 0.19 -8.86
C ILE A 71 -1.63 -0.04 -7.36
N LEU A 72 -1.44 -1.26 -6.86
CA LEU A 72 -1.60 -1.53 -5.43
C LEU A 72 -0.47 -0.97 -4.54
N TYR A 73 0.63 -0.46 -5.12
CA TYR A 73 1.71 0.20 -4.38
C TYR A 73 1.62 1.73 -4.45
N THR A 74 1.24 2.29 -5.59
CA THR A 74 1.31 3.74 -5.86
C THR A 74 -0.02 4.36 -6.30
N GLY A 75 -1.09 3.58 -6.40
CA GLY A 75 -2.40 4.06 -6.81
C GLY A 75 -3.07 4.95 -5.78
N ASP A 76 -4.18 5.54 -6.18
CA ASP A 76 -5.03 6.38 -5.34
C ASP A 76 -6.36 5.66 -5.06
N VAL A 77 -6.87 5.77 -3.84
CA VAL A 77 -8.13 5.12 -3.46
C VAL A 77 -9.25 6.14 -3.48
N ASP A 78 -10.19 5.98 -4.42
CA ASP A 78 -11.38 6.82 -4.47
C ASP A 78 -12.38 6.34 -3.41
N PHE A 79 -12.31 6.92 -2.20
CA PHE A 79 -13.24 6.60 -1.11
C PHE A 79 -14.68 7.02 -1.40
N GLY A 80 -14.93 7.92 -2.36
CA GLY A 80 -16.27 8.33 -2.78
C GLY A 80 -16.97 7.26 -3.63
N LYS A 81 -16.20 6.54 -4.46
CA LYS A 81 -16.67 5.39 -5.24
C LYS A 81 -16.53 4.05 -4.52
N SER A 82 -15.83 4.03 -3.40
CA SER A 82 -15.61 2.84 -2.57
C SER A 82 -16.72 2.63 -1.54
N ASN A 83 -16.91 1.38 -1.11
CA ASN A 83 -17.78 1.02 0.01
C ASN A 83 -16.98 0.32 1.15
N PRO A 84 -16.18 1.05 1.94
CA PRO A 84 -15.29 0.46 2.95
C PRO A 84 -16.00 -0.29 4.08
N ARG A 85 -17.29 0.03 4.32
CA ARG A 85 -18.11 -0.51 5.42
C ARG A 85 -19.10 -1.58 4.98
N GLN A 86 -19.10 -1.95 3.70
CA GLN A 86 -19.98 -2.98 3.16
C GLN A 86 -19.66 -4.34 3.79
N LYS A 87 -20.73 -5.11 4.06
CA LYS A 87 -20.65 -6.49 4.55
C LYS A 87 -21.19 -7.42 3.46
N PRO A 88 -20.61 -8.61 3.23
CA PRO A 88 -19.57 -9.28 4.03
C PRO A 88 -18.13 -8.81 3.75
N CYS A 89 -17.88 -8.15 2.62
CA CYS A 89 -16.55 -7.66 2.25
C CYS A 89 -16.62 -6.20 1.84
N ALA A 90 -15.54 -5.47 2.08
CA ALA A 90 -15.42 -4.07 1.70
C ALA A 90 -15.00 -3.94 0.24
N GLU A 91 -15.58 -3.00 -0.49
CA GLU A 91 -15.24 -2.71 -1.88
C GLU A 91 -14.44 -1.41 -1.97
N TYR A 92 -13.38 -1.43 -2.78
CA TYR A 92 -12.48 -0.30 -3.00
C TYR A 92 -12.30 -0.06 -4.49
N TYR A 93 -12.44 1.20 -4.89
CA TYR A 93 -12.10 1.67 -6.22
C TYR A 93 -10.71 2.31 -6.17
N ILE A 94 -9.79 1.79 -6.98
CA ILE A 94 -8.38 2.20 -6.94
C ILE A 94 -7.96 2.60 -8.35
N THR A 95 -7.50 3.83 -8.51
CA THR A 95 -6.97 4.32 -9.78
C THR A 95 -5.46 4.20 -9.78
N GLY A 96 -4.87 3.78 -10.90
CA GLY A 96 -3.43 3.81 -11.07
C GLY A 96 -2.87 5.23 -11.08
N SER A 97 -1.54 5.34 -10.97
CA SER A 97 -0.84 6.62 -11.02
C SER A 97 0.13 6.67 -12.19
N LYS A 98 0.43 7.87 -12.71
CA LYS A 98 1.33 8.11 -13.84
C LYS A 98 0.87 7.34 -15.09
N GLU A 99 1.69 6.42 -15.57
CA GLU A 99 1.48 5.63 -16.79
C GLU A 99 0.25 4.70 -16.71
N LEU A 100 -0.29 4.48 -15.51
CA LEU A 100 -1.47 3.64 -15.26
C LEU A 100 -2.69 4.45 -14.80
N GLU A 101 -2.71 5.77 -15.00
CA GLU A 101 -3.84 6.64 -14.61
C GLU A 101 -5.15 6.26 -15.31
N ASN A 102 -5.06 5.73 -16.52
CA ASN A 102 -6.22 5.24 -17.27
C ASN A 102 -6.72 3.86 -16.79
N VAL A 103 -6.00 3.19 -15.88
CA VAL A 103 -6.36 1.88 -15.36
C VAL A 103 -6.91 2.01 -13.95
N SER A 104 -8.16 1.60 -13.78
CA SER A 104 -8.84 1.54 -12.49
C SER A 104 -9.21 0.11 -12.12
N LEU A 105 -9.13 -0.19 -10.83
CA LEU A 105 -9.39 -1.50 -10.26
C LEU A 105 -10.57 -1.41 -9.29
N LEU A 106 -11.53 -2.32 -9.44
CA LEU A 106 -12.51 -2.60 -8.41
C LEU A 106 -12.05 -3.80 -7.59
N VAL A 107 -11.68 -3.57 -6.34
CA VAL A 107 -11.12 -4.58 -5.43
C VAL A 107 -12.06 -4.85 -4.28
N LYS A 108 -12.44 -6.12 -4.13
CA LYS A 108 -13.19 -6.62 -2.99
C LYS A 108 -12.25 -7.22 -1.96
N ARG A 109 -12.22 -6.61 -0.78
CA ARG A 109 -11.34 -6.97 0.33
C ARG A 109 -12.14 -7.67 1.42
N CYS A 110 -11.95 -8.98 1.53
CA CYS A 110 -12.50 -9.83 2.59
C CYS A 110 -11.43 -10.07 3.68
N ASP A 111 -11.71 -10.87 4.71
CA ASP A 111 -10.77 -11.09 5.82
C ASP A 111 -9.49 -11.84 5.42
N SER A 112 -9.59 -12.85 4.57
CA SER A 112 -8.46 -13.68 4.13
C SER A 112 -7.94 -13.34 2.72
N SER A 113 -8.79 -12.78 1.87
CA SER A 113 -8.49 -12.55 0.46
C SER A 113 -8.80 -11.12 0.00
N ALA A 114 -8.10 -10.72 -1.05
CA ALA A 114 -8.42 -9.53 -1.85
C ALA A 114 -8.65 -9.98 -3.30
N THR A 115 -9.88 -9.85 -3.76
CA THR A 115 -10.28 -10.23 -5.11
C THR A 115 -10.37 -8.98 -5.98
N ILE A 116 -9.65 -8.98 -7.10
CA ILE A 116 -9.83 -7.98 -8.15
C ILE A 116 -11.05 -8.43 -8.95
N GLU A 117 -12.16 -7.69 -8.78
CA GLU A 117 -13.43 -8.02 -9.42
C GLU A 117 -13.51 -7.47 -10.85
N LYS A 118 -13.00 -6.26 -11.09
CA LYS A 118 -13.00 -5.63 -12.41
C LYS A 118 -11.74 -4.82 -12.63
N VAL A 119 -11.26 -4.84 -13.87
CA VAL A 119 -10.24 -3.93 -14.38
C VAL A 119 -10.92 -3.06 -15.43
N ILE A 120 -10.89 -1.75 -15.20
CA ILE A 120 -11.55 -0.74 -16.04
C ILE A 120 -10.43 0.07 -16.67
N VAL A 121 -10.47 0.22 -17.99
CA VAL A 121 -9.52 1.04 -18.74
C VAL A 121 -10.32 2.14 -19.41
N GLU A 122 -9.98 3.40 -19.11
CA GLU A 122 -10.51 4.60 -19.77
C GLU A 122 -9.74 4.93 -21.06
#